data_AF-A0AAV0QLD3-F1
#
_entry.id   AF-A0AAV0QLD3-F1
#
_cell.length_a   1.000
_cell.length_b   1.000
_cell.length_c   1.000
_cell.angle_alpha   90.00
_cell.angle_beta   90.00
_cell.angle_gamma   90.00
#
_symmetry.space_group_name_H-M   'P 1'
#
loop_
_entity.id
_entity.type
_entity.pdbx_description
1 polymer ?
#
loop_
_entity_poly.entity_id
_entity_poly.type
_entity_poly.pdbx_seq_one_letter_code
_entity_poly.pdbx_strand_id
1 'polypeptide(L)'
;MTNFSGFSLIHIDLNPALEYLIKNFSVKNGAIAAAAGSPLLIAGTICIAWAYGHRAWRMRKEPPAVAAPVFTRSISLGALHGGRVALERLLDYHTIRADAAALEAAEDELRAQIVEPKPHFKKLQSAAAKFEMSGKEAVAIAILEKELERAKFYRRPHELYEIEMLLVELYIYKGDLKKALTCDCLTHTEISDARRPLYKAVIHIMLGNNVEARRLWEEFRSIRSEFEFPPGNEDEVRLVNEVIEDFTQFEKVVKLVQKDIQAAQARRS
;
A
#
# COMPACT_ATOMS: atom_id res chain seq x y z
N MET A 1 -1.34 34.72 -40.46
CA MET A 1 -0.28 33.98 -39.73
C MET A 1 -0.24 34.52 -38.32
N THR A 2 -0.80 33.81 -37.36
CA THR A 2 -0.77 34.18 -35.94
C THR A 2 -0.48 32.93 -35.13
N ASN A 3 0.69 32.93 -34.50
CA ASN A 3 1.20 31.90 -33.61
C ASN A 3 0.37 31.84 -32.33
N PHE A 4 -0.04 30.64 -31.91
CA PHE A 4 -0.51 30.36 -30.56
C PHE A 4 0.54 29.50 -29.84
N SER A 5 1.34 30.14 -29.00
CA SER A 5 2.14 29.50 -27.97
C SER A 5 1.42 29.68 -26.64
N GLY A 6 1.00 28.59 -26.00
CA GLY A 6 0.27 28.66 -24.74
C GLY A 6 -0.05 27.31 -24.12
N PHE A 7 0.97 26.46 -23.90
CA PHE A 7 0.86 25.38 -22.92
C PHE A 7 1.44 25.89 -21.61
N SER A 8 0.54 26.32 -20.71
CA SER A 8 0.86 26.54 -19.30
C SER A 8 1.09 25.17 -18.66
N LEU A 9 2.33 24.94 -18.19
CA LEU A 9 2.65 23.82 -17.31
C LEU A 9 1.85 23.98 -16.02
N ILE A 10 0.90 23.07 -15.80
CA ILE A 10 0.27 22.86 -14.51
C ILE A 10 1.38 22.45 -13.54
N HIS A 11 1.72 23.34 -12.61
CA HIS A 11 2.60 23.03 -11.49
C HIS A 11 1.87 22.03 -10.58
N ILE A 12 2.21 20.74 -10.73
CA ILE A 12 1.72 19.67 -9.86
C ILE A 12 2.54 19.76 -8.56
N ASP A 13 1.92 20.27 -7.49
CA ASP A 13 2.52 20.29 -6.15
C ASP A 13 2.55 18.83 -5.62
N LEU A 14 3.69 18.16 -5.82
CA LEU A 14 3.92 16.78 -5.39
C LEU A 14 4.20 16.76 -3.88
N ASN A 15 3.69 15.74 -3.17
CA ASN A 15 3.99 15.54 -1.75
C ASN A 15 5.51 15.29 -1.59
N PRO A 16 6.23 15.89 -0.62
CA PRO A 16 7.68 15.67 -0.46
C PRO A 16 8.10 14.20 -0.26
N ALA A 17 7.24 13.34 0.29
CA ALA A 17 7.48 11.88 0.34
C ALA A 17 7.38 11.24 -1.05
N LEU A 18 6.54 11.82 -1.90
CA LEU A 18 6.32 11.43 -3.28
C LEU A 18 7.38 12.00 -4.21
N GLU A 19 7.82 13.24 -3.99
CA GLU A 19 9.00 13.82 -4.65
C GLU A 19 10.25 13.03 -4.30
N TYR A 20 10.40 12.54 -3.07
CA TYR A 20 11.50 11.67 -2.72
C TYR A 20 11.42 10.30 -3.43
N LEU A 21 10.24 9.69 -3.49
CA LEU A 21 10.01 8.51 -4.34
C LEU A 21 10.43 8.82 -5.78
N ILE A 22 9.83 9.83 -6.41
CA ILE A 22 10.03 10.19 -7.82
C ILE A 22 11.49 10.61 -8.12
N LYS A 23 12.14 11.33 -7.20
CA LYS A 23 13.54 11.79 -7.34
C LYS A 23 14.54 10.66 -7.12
N ASN A 24 14.17 9.60 -6.38
CA ASN A 24 14.93 8.35 -6.35
C ASN A 24 14.57 7.40 -7.51
N PHE A 25 13.37 7.51 -8.09
CA PHE A 25 12.97 6.81 -9.33
C PHE A 25 13.61 7.44 -10.59
N SER A 26 13.97 8.73 -10.54
CA SER A 26 14.55 9.48 -11.67
C SER A 26 16.04 9.79 -11.47
N VAL A 27 16.86 8.76 -11.32
CA VAL A 27 18.33 8.84 -11.47
C VAL A 27 18.72 7.52 -12.15
N LYS A 28 19.08 7.45 -13.44
CA LYS A 28 20.09 8.24 -14.15
C LYS A 28 19.80 8.33 -15.65
N ASN A 29 19.92 9.53 -16.20
CA ASN A 29 20.68 9.72 -17.43
C ASN A 29 21.80 10.69 -17.11
N GLY A 30 23.05 10.24 -17.20
CA GLY A 30 24.21 11.11 -17.23
C GLY A 30 25.26 10.86 -16.16
N ALA A 31 26.45 10.49 -16.64
CA ALA A 31 27.75 10.69 -16.03
C ALA A 31 28.08 9.90 -14.76
N ILE A 32 28.74 8.76 -15.00
CA ILE A 32 29.77 8.23 -14.11
C ILE A 32 30.86 9.29 -13.98
N ALA A 33 31.05 9.84 -12.78
CA ALA A 33 32.29 10.51 -12.40
C ALA A 33 32.55 10.24 -10.92
N ALA A 34 33.77 9.77 -10.67
CA ALA A 34 34.29 9.31 -9.40
C ALA A 34 34.25 10.38 -8.29
N ALA A 35 34.05 9.94 -7.04
CA ALA A 35 35.06 10.04 -5.98
C ALA A 35 34.42 9.84 -4.58
N ALA A 36 35.04 8.95 -3.82
CA ALA A 36 35.27 8.98 -2.38
C ALA A 36 34.15 9.41 -1.41
N GLY A 37 33.80 8.48 -0.52
CA GLY A 37 33.39 8.76 0.86
C GLY A 37 31.89 8.86 1.07
N SER A 38 31.28 7.76 1.52
CA SER A 38 29.85 7.62 1.84
C SER A 38 29.32 8.69 2.81
N PRO A 39 28.42 9.61 2.39
CA PRO A 39 27.70 10.54 3.27
C PRO A 39 26.16 10.33 3.22
N LEU A 40 25.67 9.26 2.60
CA LEU A 40 24.24 9.11 2.26
C LEU A 40 23.33 8.65 3.42
N LEU A 41 23.89 8.23 4.56
CA LEU A 41 23.08 7.61 5.63
C LEU A 41 22.49 8.60 6.66
N ILE A 42 22.95 9.86 6.68
CA ILE A 42 22.49 10.86 7.68
C ILE A 42 21.49 11.85 7.08
N ALA A 43 21.49 12.06 5.75
CA ALA A 43 20.59 13.01 5.10
C ALA A 43 19.13 12.52 5.02
N GLY A 44 18.91 11.20 4.90
CA GLY A 44 17.57 10.63 4.72
C GLY A 44 16.64 10.78 5.93
N THR A 45 17.16 10.66 7.15
CA THR A 45 16.36 10.71 8.39
C THR A 45 15.99 12.15 8.79
N ILE A 46 16.88 13.11 8.53
CA ILE A 46 16.68 14.53 8.83
C ILE A 46 15.62 15.12 7.89
N CYS A 47 15.61 14.75 6.60
CA CYS A 47 14.64 15.25 5.63
C CYS A 47 13.21 14.78 5.90
N ILE A 48 13.02 13.54 6.40
CA ILE A 48 11.69 13.03 6.76
C ILE A 48 11.13 13.81 7.95
N ALA A 49 11.91 14.01 9.01
CA ALA A 49 11.47 14.80 10.17
C ALA A 49 11.09 16.24 9.78
N TRP A 50 11.83 16.84 8.85
CA TRP A 50 11.55 18.19 8.35
C TRP A 50 10.28 18.24 7.47
N ALA A 51 10.06 17.26 6.59
CA ALA A 51 8.85 17.14 5.78
C ALA A 51 7.58 16.95 6.64
N TYR A 52 7.67 16.16 7.73
CA TYR A 52 6.56 15.99 8.68
C TYR A 52 6.32 17.25 9.53
N GLY A 53 7.38 17.92 9.99
CA GLY A 53 7.29 19.20 10.69
C GLY A 53 6.66 20.30 9.84
N HIS A 54 7.04 20.39 8.57
CA HIS A 54 6.49 21.33 7.60
C HIS A 54 5.03 21.00 7.25
N ARG A 55 4.66 19.72 7.10
CA ARG A 55 3.27 19.28 6.90
C ARG A 55 2.36 19.63 8.08
N ALA A 56 2.83 19.40 9.31
CA ALA A 56 2.10 19.78 10.52
C ALA A 56 1.91 21.31 10.63
N TRP A 57 2.86 22.09 10.11
CA TRP A 57 2.79 23.55 10.10
C TRP A 57 1.88 24.09 8.97
N ARG A 58 1.89 23.49 7.77
CA ARG A 58 1.03 23.88 6.63
C ARG A 58 -0.45 23.58 6.91
N MET A 59 -0.75 22.43 7.54
CA MET A 59 -2.09 22.06 8.01
C MET A 59 -2.66 23.03 9.07
N ARG A 60 -1.81 23.81 9.76
CA ARG A 60 -2.24 24.85 10.71
C ARG A 60 -2.56 26.19 10.04
N LYS A 61 -2.09 26.43 8.81
CA LYS A 61 -2.20 27.74 8.14
C LYS A 61 -3.19 27.77 6.99
N GLU A 62 -3.43 26.65 6.31
CA GLU A 62 -4.34 26.58 5.17
C GLU A 62 -5.29 25.39 5.32
N PRO A 63 -6.55 25.60 5.73
CA PRO A 63 -7.56 24.55 5.60
C PRO A 63 -7.85 24.40 4.09
N PRO A 64 -7.56 23.24 3.48
CA PRO A 64 -7.77 23.08 2.04
C PRO A 64 -9.26 23.16 1.72
N ALA A 65 -9.60 23.95 0.70
CA ALA A 65 -10.93 23.98 0.12
C ALA A 65 -11.26 22.58 -0.44
N VAL A 66 -12.15 21.86 0.26
CA VAL A 66 -12.99 20.75 -0.22
C VAL A 66 -12.30 19.67 -1.07
N ALA A 67 -11.16 19.14 -0.63
CA ALA A 67 -10.71 17.82 -1.08
C ALA A 67 -10.73 16.88 0.13
N ALA A 68 -11.62 15.88 0.09
CA ALA A 68 -11.68 14.85 1.12
C ALA A 68 -10.27 14.22 1.29
N PRO A 69 -9.81 13.99 2.53
CA PRO A 69 -8.48 13.44 2.75
C PRO A 69 -8.40 12.03 2.16
N VAL A 70 -7.66 11.88 1.06
CA VAL A 70 -7.39 10.57 0.45
C VAL A 70 -6.31 9.86 1.28
N PHE A 71 -6.61 8.66 1.76
CA PHE A 71 -5.67 7.87 2.54
C PHE A 71 -4.63 7.15 1.67
N THR A 72 -3.49 6.79 2.27
CA THR A 72 -2.32 6.27 1.56
C THR A 72 -1.78 4.96 2.14
N ARG A 73 -2.51 4.33 3.08
CA ARG A 73 -2.02 3.12 3.76
C ARG A 73 -1.83 1.98 2.77
N SER A 74 -2.72 1.90 1.77
CA SER A 74 -2.59 0.94 0.69
C SER A 74 -1.29 1.11 -0.08
N ILE A 75 -0.85 2.34 -0.39
CA ILE A 75 0.42 2.57 -1.10
C ILE A 75 1.60 2.02 -0.31
N SER A 76 1.66 2.32 0.99
CA SER A 76 2.73 1.84 1.88
C SER A 76 2.71 0.32 2.04
N LEU A 77 1.54 -0.30 2.20
CA LEU A 77 1.44 -1.76 2.24
C LEU A 77 1.80 -2.38 0.88
N GLY A 78 1.51 -1.68 -0.22
CA GLY A 78 1.87 -2.09 -1.58
C GLY A 78 3.38 -2.13 -1.77
N ALA A 79 4.11 -1.18 -1.18
CA ALA A 79 5.57 -1.19 -1.17
C ALA A 79 6.16 -2.42 -0.44
N LEU A 80 5.44 -2.98 0.53
CA LEU A 80 5.85 -4.21 1.22
C LEU A 80 5.57 -5.48 0.39
N HIS A 81 4.53 -5.46 -0.47
CA HIS A 81 4.31 -6.52 -1.45
C HIS A 81 5.36 -6.49 -2.57
N GLY A 82 5.71 -5.27 -3.02
CA GLY A 82 6.71 -5.03 -4.05
C GLY A 82 6.41 -3.77 -4.87
N GLY A 83 7.42 -3.24 -5.57
CA GLY A 83 7.33 -1.93 -6.24
C GLY A 83 6.20 -1.80 -7.25
N ARG A 84 5.84 -2.88 -7.98
CA ARG A 84 4.73 -2.84 -8.94
C ARG A 84 3.39 -2.54 -8.26
N VAL A 85 3.10 -3.21 -7.14
CA VAL A 85 1.85 -3.01 -6.39
C VAL A 85 1.81 -1.61 -5.79
N ALA A 86 2.94 -1.12 -5.28
CA ALA A 86 3.07 0.25 -4.78
C ALA A 86 2.77 1.29 -5.87
N LEU A 87 3.32 1.10 -7.07
CA LEU A 87 3.13 1.99 -8.20
C LEU A 87 1.68 1.99 -8.69
N GLU A 88 1.06 0.81 -8.83
CA GLU A 88 -0.37 0.69 -9.19
C GLU A 88 -1.24 1.48 -8.20
N ARG A 89 -1.01 1.31 -6.89
CA ARG A 89 -1.75 2.03 -5.84
C ARG A 89 -1.49 3.54 -5.85
N LEU A 90 -0.29 3.95 -6.23
CA LEU A 90 0.03 5.37 -6.36
C LEU A 90 -0.72 6.03 -7.53
N LEU A 91 -0.84 5.34 -8.66
CA LEU A 91 -1.62 5.83 -9.80
C LEU A 91 -3.12 5.92 -9.45
N ASP A 92 -3.66 4.92 -8.75
CA ASP A 92 -5.04 4.93 -8.24
C ASP A 92 -5.27 6.13 -7.30
N TYR A 93 -4.33 6.39 -6.39
CA TYR A 93 -4.40 7.55 -5.48
C TYR A 93 -4.50 8.88 -6.22
N HIS A 94 -3.68 9.09 -7.25
CA HIS A 94 -3.70 10.32 -8.03
C HIS A 94 -5.02 10.48 -8.80
N THR A 95 -5.53 9.38 -9.34
CA THR A 95 -6.82 9.35 -10.05
C THR A 95 -7.97 9.73 -9.12
N ILE A 96 -8.06 9.09 -7.94
CA ILE A 96 -9.11 9.37 -6.95
C ILE A 96 -9.00 10.80 -6.39
N ARG A 97 -7.78 11.29 -6.18
CA ARG A 97 -7.56 12.67 -5.71
C ARG A 97 -8.01 13.71 -6.74
N ALA A 98 -7.90 13.41 -8.03
CA ALA A 98 -8.28 14.31 -9.11
C ALA A 98 -9.78 14.24 -9.45
N ASP A 99 -10.42 13.09 -9.25
CA ASP A 99 -11.81 12.85 -9.60
C ASP A 99 -12.56 12.10 -8.48
N ALA A 100 -13.44 12.82 -7.79
CA ALA A 100 -14.29 12.24 -6.75
C ALA A 100 -15.32 11.24 -7.31
N ALA A 101 -15.70 11.31 -8.59
CA ALA A 101 -16.61 10.36 -9.22
C ALA A 101 -15.95 8.99 -9.45
N ALA A 102 -14.62 8.94 -9.59
CA ALA A 102 -13.85 7.70 -9.68
C ALA A 102 -14.02 6.81 -8.44
N LEU A 103 -14.44 7.38 -7.31
CA LEU A 103 -14.70 6.64 -6.08
C LEU A 103 -16.05 5.93 -6.06
N GLU A 104 -17.12 6.56 -6.55
CA GLU A 104 -18.44 5.92 -6.61
C GLU A 104 -18.41 4.73 -7.58
N ALA A 105 -17.67 4.87 -8.68
CA ALA A 105 -17.42 3.77 -9.62
C ALA A 105 -16.68 2.58 -8.98
N ALA A 106 -15.82 2.80 -7.97
CA ALA A 106 -15.07 1.74 -7.30
C ALA A 106 -15.96 0.82 -6.45
N GLU A 107 -17.05 1.35 -5.89
CA GLU A 107 -18.01 0.54 -5.14
C GLU A 107 -18.83 -0.37 -6.05
N ASP A 108 -19.31 0.17 -7.17
CA ASP A 108 -19.99 -0.61 -8.20
C ASP A 108 -19.05 -1.65 -8.82
N GLU A 109 -17.78 -1.30 -9.06
CA GLU A 109 -16.74 -2.20 -9.54
C GLU A 109 -16.54 -3.40 -8.60
N LEU A 110 -16.42 -3.17 -7.28
CA LEU A 110 -16.25 -4.25 -6.31
C LEU A 110 -17.46 -5.20 -6.30
N ARG A 111 -18.68 -4.64 -6.28
CA ARG A 111 -19.91 -5.43 -6.28
C ARG A 111 -20.07 -6.23 -7.56
N ALA A 112 -19.72 -5.66 -8.71
CA ALA A 112 -19.80 -6.35 -9.99
C ALA A 112 -18.78 -7.50 -10.06
N GLN A 113 -17.53 -7.26 -9.67
CA GLN A 113 -16.47 -8.25 -9.80
C GLN A 113 -16.59 -9.42 -8.83
N ILE A 114 -17.06 -9.18 -7.60
CA ILE A 114 -17.09 -10.23 -6.58
C ILE A 114 -18.15 -11.30 -6.85
N VAL A 115 -19.22 -10.93 -7.55
CA VAL A 115 -20.30 -11.87 -7.91
C VAL A 115 -20.04 -12.61 -9.23
N GLU A 116 -18.96 -12.29 -9.94
CA GLU A 116 -18.59 -13.00 -11.17
C GLU A 116 -18.31 -14.48 -10.87
N PRO A 117 -18.67 -15.41 -11.77
CA PRO A 117 -18.40 -16.84 -11.57
C PRO A 117 -16.92 -17.20 -11.39
N LYS A 118 -16.01 -16.30 -11.81
CA LYS A 118 -14.55 -16.40 -11.65
C LYS A 118 -13.98 -15.01 -11.40
N PRO A 119 -14.01 -14.52 -10.15
CA PRO A 119 -13.60 -13.17 -9.85
C PRO A 119 -12.14 -12.92 -10.22
N HIS A 120 -11.87 -11.77 -10.84
CA HIS A 120 -10.50 -11.33 -11.09
C HIS A 120 -9.89 -10.74 -9.81
N PHE A 121 -9.29 -11.57 -8.96
CA PHE A 121 -8.79 -11.17 -7.64
C PHE A 121 -7.80 -10.00 -7.64
N LYS A 122 -7.00 -9.83 -8.69
CA LYS A 122 -6.14 -8.64 -8.83
C LYS A 122 -6.97 -7.34 -8.91
N LYS A 123 -8.08 -7.37 -9.64
CA LYS A 123 -8.99 -6.21 -9.74
C LYS A 123 -9.74 -5.99 -8.42
N LEU A 124 -10.17 -7.06 -7.76
CA LEU A 124 -10.76 -6.97 -6.42
C LEU A 124 -9.80 -6.36 -5.39
N GLN A 125 -8.50 -6.69 -5.48
CA GLN A 125 -7.48 -6.10 -4.61
C GLN A 125 -7.29 -4.60 -4.87
N SER A 126 -7.27 -4.17 -6.15
CA SER A 126 -7.26 -2.74 -6.49
C SER A 126 -8.52 -2.04 -5.97
N ALA A 127 -9.70 -2.63 -6.16
CA ALA A 127 -10.95 -2.09 -5.63
C ALA A 127 -10.89 -1.93 -4.09
N ALA A 128 -10.42 -2.94 -3.36
CA ALA A 128 -10.24 -2.87 -1.91
C ALA A 128 -9.30 -1.72 -1.48
N ALA A 129 -8.22 -1.47 -2.23
CA ALA A 129 -7.34 -0.32 -1.99
C ALA A 129 -8.05 1.03 -2.19
N LYS A 130 -8.90 1.16 -3.22
CA LYS A 130 -9.72 2.38 -3.45
C LYS A 130 -10.71 2.65 -2.30
N PHE A 131 -11.24 1.61 -1.67
CA PHE A 131 -12.06 1.73 -0.46
C PHE A 131 -11.27 2.24 0.76
N GLU A 132 -9.99 1.86 0.88
CA GLU A 132 -9.09 2.48 1.87
C GLU A 132 -8.84 3.95 1.57
N MET A 133 -8.48 4.27 0.33
CA MET A 133 -8.16 5.64 -0.08
C MET A 133 -9.32 6.61 0.19
N SER A 134 -10.56 6.14 0.13
CA SER A 134 -11.77 6.90 0.43
C SER A 134 -12.27 6.83 1.86
N GLY A 135 -11.68 5.97 2.69
CA GLY A 135 -12.14 5.73 4.05
C GLY A 135 -13.46 4.98 4.17
N LYS A 136 -13.87 4.28 3.11
CA LYS A 136 -15.08 3.45 3.07
C LYS A 136 -14.75 1.98 3.42
N GLU A 137 -13.69 1.70 4.20
CA GLU A 137 -13.24 0.33 4.48
C GLU A 137 -14.35 -0.54 5.10
N ALA A 138 -15.18 0.04 5.97
CA ALA A 138 -16.29 -0.65 6.60
C ALA A 138 -17.35 -1.15 5.60
N VAL A 139 -17.59 -0.38 4.54
CA VAL A 139 -18.52 -0.77 3.45
C VAL A 139 -17.95 -1.96 2.68
N ALA A 140 -16.67 -1.89 2.30
CA ALA A 140 -16.00 -3.00 1.62
C ALA A 140 -15.99 -4.27 2.47
N ILE A 141 -15.67 -4.17 3.77
CA ILE A 141 -15.69 -5.30 4.70
C ILE A 141 -17.08 -5.96 4.73
N ALA A 142 -18.15 -5.18 4.85
CA ALA A 142 -19.51 -5.73 4.88
C ALA A 142 -19.91 -6.45 3.58
N ILE A 143 -19.47 -5.94 2.43
CA ILE A 143 -19.67 -6.60 1.13
C ILE A 143 -18.91 -7.93 1.10
N LEU A 144 -17.63 -7.92 1.46
CA LEU A 144 -16.78 -9.12 1.44
C LEU A 144 -17.24 -10.19 2.45
N GLU A 145 -17.66 -9.81 3.65
CA GLU A 145 -18.18 -10.76 4.65
C GLU A 145 -19.43 -11.49 4.14
N LYS A 146 -20.34 -10.79 3.44
CA LYS A 146 -21.51 -11.40 2.84
C LYS A 146 -21.14 -12.40 1.73
N GLU A 147 -20.17 -12.04 0.90
CA GLU A 147 -19.70 -12.93 -0.17
C GLU A 147 -18.87 -14.09 0.36
N LEU A 148 -18.17 -13.92 1.47
CA LEU A 148 -17.49 -15.01 2.18
C LEU A 148 -18.48 -16.09 2.63
N GLU A 149 -19.62 -15.69 3.22
CA GLU A 149 -20.67 -16.63 3.62
C GLU A 149 -21.31 -17.34 2.43
N ARG A 150 -21.45 -16.67 1.28
CA ARG A 150 -21.90 -17.30 0.03
C ARG A 150 -20.87 -18.32 -0.47
N ALA A 151 -19.59 -17.96 -0.50
CA ALA A 151 -18.51 -18.87 -0.92
C ALA A 151 -18.44 -20.12 -0.03
N LYS A 152 -18.64 -19.96 1.29
CA LYS A 152 -18.80 -21.08 2.25
C LYS A 152 -19.99 -21.96 1.89
N PHE A 153 -21.17 -21.36 1.70
CA PHE A 153 -22.40 -22.09 1.38
C PHE A 153 -22.27 -22.91 0.09
N TYR A 154 -21.71 -22.31 -0.96
CA TYR A 154 -21.48 -22.97 -2.26
C TYR A 154 -20.22 -23.83 -2.31
N ARG A 155 -19.49 -23.98 -1.20
CA ARG A 155 -18.25 -24.79 -1.07
C ARG A 155 -17.21 -24.44 -2.12
N ARG A 156 -16.86 -23.15 -2.21
CA ARG A 156 -15.85 -22.62 -3.14
C ARG A 156 -14.57 -22.24 -2.39
N PRO A 157 -13.68 -23.21 -2.09
CA PRO A 157 -12.56 -22.99 -1.17
C PRO A 157 -11.55 -21.96 -1.67
N HIS A 158 -11.30 -21.89 -2.98
CA HIS A 158 -10.39 -20.91 -3.56
C HIS A 158 -10.94 -19.47 -3.44
N GLU A 159 -12.22 -19.27 -3.75
CA GLU A 159 -12.87 -17.96 -3.58
C GLU A 159 -12.92 -17.55 -2.10
N LEU A 160 -13.23 -18.49 -1.22
CA LEU A 160 -13.21 -18.28 0.24
C LEU A 160 -11.85 -17.77 0.68
N TYR A 161 -10.76 -18.47 0.32
CA TYR A 161 -9.41 -18.09 0.69
C TYR A 161 -9.03 -16.68 0.19
N GLU A 162 -9.30 -16.36 -1.06
CA GLU A 162 -8.97 -15.05 -1.63
C GLU A 162 -9.81 -13.91 -1.02
N ILE A 163 -11.09 -14.15 -0.74
CA ILE A 163 -11.96 -13.17 -0.06
C ILE A 163 -11.45 -12.93 1.37
N GLU A 164 -11.06 -13.97 2.10
CA GLU A 164 -10.46 -13.82 3.43
C GLU A 164 -9.14 -13.04 3.38
N MET A 165 -8.30 -13.26 2.38
CA MET A 165 -7.07 -12.49 2.19
C MET A 165 -7.33 -10.99 1.96
N LEU A 166 -8.37 -10.64 1.21
CA LEU A 166 -8.81 -9.25 1.04
C LEU A 166 -9.38 -8.66 2.33
N LEU A 167 -10.13 -9.46 3.11
CA LEU A 167 -10.63 -9.05 4.42
C LEU A 167 -9.49 -8.75 5.39
N VAL A 168 -8.44 -9.58 5.44
CA VAL A 168 -7.24 -9.31 6.24
C VAL A 168 -6.64 -7.95 5.88
N GLU A 169 -6.47 -7.68 4.58
CA GLU A 169 -5.90 -6.42 4.09
C GLU A 169 -6.74 -5.20 4.53
N LEU A 170 -8.07 -5.27 4.39
CA LEU A 170 -8.98 -4.20 4.83
C LEU A 170 -9.02 -4.04 6.35
N TYR A 171 -8.93 -5.13 7.13
CA TYR A 171 -8.84 -5.03 8.59
C TYR A 171 -7.54 -4.37 9.03
N ILE A 172 -6.42 -4.61 8.34
CA ILE A 172 -5.17 -3.88 8.56
C ILE A 172 -5.40 -2.39 8.28
N TYR A 173 -5.99 -2.03 7.14
CA TYR A 173 -6.26 -0.62 6.81
C TYR A 173 -7.16 0.09 7.82
N LYS A 174 -8.17 -0.60 8.32
CA LYS A 174 -9.09 -0.08 9.34
C LYS A 174 -8.45 -0.01 10.74
N GLY A 175 -7.42 -0.82 11.00
CA GLY A 175 -6.76 -0.96 12.29
C GLY A 175 -7.37 -2.04 13.20
N ASP A 176 -8.26 -2.89 12.69
CA ASP A 176 -8.90 -3.99 13.43
C ASP A 176 -7.99 -5.23 13.46
N LEU A 177 -6.77 -5.07 14.00
CA LEU A 177 -5.68 -6.05 13.90
C LEU A 177 -6.01 -7.43 14.50
N LYS A 178 -6.77 -7.45 15.60
CA LYS A 178 -7.21 -8.70 16.23
C LYS A 178 -8.14 -9.48 15.32
N LYS A 179 -9.05 -8.79 14.62
CA LYS A 179 -9.98 -9.41 13.67
C LYS A 179 -9.26 -9.90 12.41
N ALA A 180 -8.22 -9.18 11.98
CA ALA A 180 -7.34 -9.63 10.91
C ALA A 180 -6.67 -10.99 11.24
N LEU A 181 -6.20 -11.17 12.47
CA LEU A 181 -5.58 -12.44 12.91
C LEU A 181 -6.55 -13.62 13.04
N THR A 182 -7.86 -13.36 13.15
CA THR A 182 -8.87 -14.42 13.25
C THR A 182 -9.30 -15.00 11.89
N CYS A 183 -8.84 -14.44 10.76
CA CYS A 183 -9.16 -14.98 9.44
C CYS A 183 -8.46 -16.33 9.20
N ASP A 184 -9.21 -17.33 8.73
CA ASP A 184 -8.72 -18.71 8.62
C ASP A 184 -7.59 -18.83 7.60
N CYS A 185 -7.63 -18.05 6.52
CA CYS A 185 -6.57 -17.93 5.50
C CYS A 185 -5.14 -17.76 6.07
N LEU A 186 -4.98 -17.11 7.24
CA LEU A 186 -3.66 -16.92 7.85
C LEU A 186 -3.14 -18.18 8.55
N THR A 187 -3.98 -19.16 8.83
CA THR A 187 -3.62 -20.41 9.54
C THR A 187 -3.11 -21.52 8.61
N HIS A 188 -3.50 -21.51 7.34
CA HIS A 188 -3.20 -22.54 6.33
C HIS A 188 -1.74 -22.58 5.86
N THR A 189 -0.81 -23.06 6.70
CA THR A 189 0.63 -23.13 6.42
C THR A 189 1.03 -23.99 5.23
N GLU A 190 0.15 -24.88 4.79
CA GLU A 190 0.32 -25.75 3.62
C GLU A 190 0.26 -25.00 2.27
N ILE A 191 -0.29 -23.78 2.26
CA ILE A 191 -0.36 -22.94 1.06
C ILE A 191 0.85 -22.02 1.03
N SER A 192 1.71 -22.19 0.02
CA SER A 192 2.87 -21.31 -0.24
C SER A 192 2.44 -19.99 -0.87
N ASP A 193 1.85 -19.12 -0.04
CA ASP A 193 1.42 -17.77 -0.40
C ASP A 193 2.14 -16.74 0.47
N ALA A 194 3.03 -15.97 -0.15
CA ALA A 194 3.86 -14.97 0.52
C ALA A 194 3.06 -13.87 1.23
N ARG A 195 1.81 -13.60 0.81
CA ARG A 195 0.95 -12.59 1.45
C ARG A 195 0.63 -12.96 2.90
N ARG A 196 0.51 -14.25 3.23
CA ARG A 196 0.18 -14.73 4.57
C ARG A 196 1.23 -14.32 5.62
N PRO A 197 2.51 -14.72 5.50
CA PRO A 197 3.54 -14.30 6.44
C PRO A 197 3.78 -12.79 6.40
N LEU A 198 3.61 -12.14 5.24
CA LEU A 198 3.69 -10.67 5.15
C LEU A 198 2.63 -9.99 6.04
N TYR A 199 1.35 -10.33 5.88
CA TYR A 199 0.28 -9.73 6.68
C TYR A 199 0.42 -10.04 8.17
N LYS A 200 0.79 -11.28 8.51
CA LYS A 200 1.08 -11.63 9.91
C LYS A 200 2.23 -10.79 10.46
N ALA A 201 3.34 -10.64 9.72
CA ALA A 201 4.48 -9.82 10.15
C ALA A 201 4.05 -8.36 10.40
N VAL A 202 3.29 -7.76 9.47
CA VAL A 202 2.74 -6.40 9.60
C VAL A 202 1.92 -6.28 10.89
N ILE A 203 0.97 -7.21 11.11
CA ILE A 203 0.11 -7.20 12.29
C ILE A 203 0.93 -7.36 13.58
N HIS A 204 1.89 -8.29 13.62
CA HIS A 204 2.72 -8.53 14.79
C HIS A 204 3.59 -7.32 15.15
N ILE A 205 4.13 -6.58 14.17
CA ILE A 205 4.85 -5.32 14.44
C ILE A 205 3.92 -4.29 15.06
N MET A 206 2.71 -4.11 14.48
CA MET A 206 1.75 -3.14 15.00
C MET A 206 1.26 -3.49 16.42
N LEU A 207 1.26 -4.77 16.78
CA LEU A 207 0.96 -5.25 18.14
C LEU A 207 2.17 -5.20 19.10
N GLY A 208 3.36 -4.84 18.62
CA GLY A 208 4.60 -4.79 19.42
C GLY A 208 5.34 -6.13 19.56
N ASN A 209 4.91 -7.17 18.84
CA ASN A 209 5.47 -8.51 18.88
C ASN A 209 6.60 -8.69 17.86
N ASN A 210 7.69 -7.93 18.01
CA ASN A 210 8.77 -7.85 17.03
C ASN A 210 9.54 -9.15 16.79
N VAL A 211 9.63 -10.05 17.78
CA VAL A 211 10.31 -11.34 17.63
C VAL A 211 9.57 -12.21 16.61
N GLU A 212 8.26 -12.36 16.79
CA GLU A 212 7.42 -13.15 15.88
C GLU A 212 7.32 -12.49 14.50
N ALA A 213 7.22 -11.16 14.46
CA ALA A 213 7.22 -10.42 13.21
C ALA A 213 8.47 -10.65 12.36
N ARG A 214 9.66 -10.74 12.98
CA ARG A 214 10.91 -11.02 12.28
C ARG A 214 10.90 -12.40 11.66
N ARG A 215 10.49 -13.42 12.43
CA ARG A 215 10.37 -14.80 11.93
C ARG A 215 9.44 -14.88 10.73
N LEU A 216 8.28 -14.21 10.80
CA LEU A 216 7.30 -14.17 9.71
C LEU A 216 7.81 -13.39 8.50
N TRP A 217 8.55 -12.30 8.70
CA TRP A 217 9.15 -11.56 7.59
C TRP A 217 10.23 -12.38 6.87
N GLU A 218 11.02 -13.18 7.59
CA GLU A 218 11.98 -14.13 7.00
C GLU A 218 11.26 -15.20 6.17
N GLU A 219 10.14 -15.74 6.68
CA GLU A 219 9.27 -16.68 5.96
C GLU A 219 8.71 -16.07 4.67
N PHE A 220 8.21 -14.83 4.75
CA PHE A 220 7.76 -14.07 3.59
C PHE A 220 8.85 -13.94 2.52
N ARG A 221 10.07 -13.60 2.94
CA ARG A 221 11.21 -13.48 2.03
C ARG A 221 11.56 -14.81 1.37
N SER A 222 11.59 -15.90 2.14
CA SER A 222 11.89 -17.24 1.64
C SER A 222 10.92 -17.62 0.54
N ILE A 223 9.61 -17.57 0.83
CA ILE A 223 8.58 -17.89 -0.15
C ILE A 223 8.71 -17.00 -1.38
N ARG A 224 8.85 -15.68 -1.20
CA ARG A 224 8.97 -14.76 -2.33
C ARG A 224 10.17 -15.10 -3.24
N SER A 225 11.32 -15.45 -2.65
CA SER A 225 12.53 -15.81 -3.41
C SER A 225 12.37 -17.08 -4.24
N GLU A 226 11.49 -18.01 -3.83
CA GLU A 226 11.18 -19.23 -4.58
C GLU A 226 10.33 -18.97 -5.83
N PHE A 227 9.62 -17.84 -5.88
CA PHE A 227 8.71 -17.48 -6.98
C PHE A 227 9.27 -16.39 -7.92
N GLU A 228 10.54 -16.01 -7.81
CA GLU A 228 11.14 -15.02 -8.70
C GLU A 228 11.20 -15.50 -10.17
N PHE A 229 10.52 -14.75 -11.06
CA PHE A 229 10.55 -14.83 -12.53
C PHE A 229 11.96 -14.49 -13.08
N PRO A 230 12.31 -14.88 -14.33
CA PRO A 230 13.66 -14.71 -14.89
C PRO A 230 14.10 -13.24 -14.89
N PRO A 231 15.42 -12.96 -14.98
CA PRO A 231 15.97 -11.63 -14.74
C PRO A 231 15.38 -10.63 -15.73
N GLY A 232 14.39 -9.86 -15.26
CA GLY A 232 14.07 -8.56 -15.82
C GLY A 232 15.17 -7.58 -15.44
N ASN A 233 15.26 -6.50 -16.22
CA ASN A 233 16.24 -5.42 -16.15
C ASN A 233 16.71 -5.15 -14.70
N GLU A 234 18.03 -5.25 -14.45
CA GLU A 234 18.65 -5.25 -13.11
C GLU A 234 18.22 -4.09 -12.20
N ASP A 235 17.83 -2.96 -12.78
CA ASP A 235 17.44 -1.75 -12.05
C ASP A 235 16.03 -1.83 -11.43
N GLU A 236 15.07 -2.52 -12.05
CA GLU A 236 13.72 -2.73 -11.47
C GLU A 236 13.75 -3.77 -10.33
N VAL A 237 14.67 -4.74 -10.42
CA VAL A 237 14.85 -5.79 -9.41
C VAL A 237 15.53 -5.24 -8.15
N ARG A 238 16.53 -4.36 -8.27
CA ARG A 238 17.27 -3.82 -7.11
C ARG A 238 16.43 -2.92 -6.19
N LEU A 239 15.57 -2.07 -6.73
CA LEU A 239 14.80 -1.08 -5.95
C LEU A 239 13.67 -1.70 -5.12
N VAL A 240 13.07 -2.79 -5.61
CA VAL A 240 12.03 -3.55 -4.89
C VAL A 240 12.65 -4.42 -3.78
N ASN A 241 13.93 -4.74 -3.90
CA ASN A 241 14.65 -5.58 -2.97
C ASN A 241 15.12 -4.82 -1.72
N GLU A 242 15.55 -3.55 -1.79
CA GLU A 242 16.11 -2.85 -0.63
C GLU A 242 15.16 -2.70 0.59
N VAL A 243 13.87 -2.40 0.38
CA VAL A 243 12.88 -2.27 1.49
C VAL A 243 12.57 -3.63 2.12
N ILE A 244 12.70 -4.70 1.34
CA ILE A 244 12.29 -6.05 1.72
C ILE A 244 13.51 -6.88 2.18
N GLU A 245 14.74 -6.40 1.98
CA GLU A 245 15.97 -7.05 2.43
C GLU A 245 16.38 -6.72 3.86
N ASP A 246 15.99 -5.55 4.41
CA ASP A 246 16.27 -5.15 5.79
C ASP A 246 15.00 -5.06 6.63
N PHE A 247 14.90 -5.92 7.66
CA PHE A 247 13.78 -5.93 8.61
C PHE A 247 13.59 -4.57 9.28
N THR A 248 14.66 -3.79 9.48
CA THR A 248 14.58 -2.47 10.10
C THR A 248 13.85 -1.47 9.21
N GLN A 249 14.04 -1.53 7.89
CA GLN A 249 13.28 -0.69 6.95
C GLN A 249 11.83 -1.16 6.85
N PHE A 250 11.63 -2.48 6.77
CA PHE A 250 10.30 -3.08 6.83
C PHE A 250 9.52 -2.59 8.06
N GLU A 251 10.12 -2.68 9.25
CA GLU A 251 9.51 -2.23 10.51
C GLU A 251 9.18 -0.73 10.50
N LYS A 252 10.07 0.12 9.94
CA LYS A 252 9.80 1.56 9.81
C LYS A 252 8.58 1.82 8.95
N VAL A 253 8.45 1.16 7.80
CA VAL A 253 7.29 1.32 6.90
C VAL A 253 6.02 0.88 7.63
N VAL A 254 6.04 -0.27 8.31
CA VAL A 254 4.87 -0.74 9.07
C VAL A 254 4.48 0.23 10.19
N LYS A 255 5.45 0.80 10.92
CA LYS A 255 5.19 1.83 11.94
C LYS A 255 4.63 3.12 11.35
N LEU A 256 4.98 3.48 10.11
CA LEU A 256 4.36 4.60 9.42
C LEU A 256 2.89 4.30 9.11
N VAL A 257 2.59 3.11 8.56
CA VAL A 257 1.21 2.68 8.34
C VAL A 257 0.41 2.72 9.64
N GLN A 258 0.99 2.24 10.74
CA GLN A 258 0.34 2.26 12.06
C GLN A 258 -0.02 3.67 12.52
N LYS A 259 0.89 4.64 12.34
CA LYS A 259 0.64 6.05 12.67
C LYS A 259 -0.49 6.63 11.81
N ASP A 260 -0.52 6.30 10.52
CA ASP A 260 -1.57 6.75 9.60
C ASP A 260 -2.95 6.16 9.97
N ILE A 261 -3.00 4.89 10.39
CA ILE A 261 -4.21 4.26 10.93
C ILE A 261 -4.70 5.00 12.18
N GLN A 262 -3.82 5.22 13.15
CA GLN A 262 -4.17 5.92 14.40
C GLN A 262 -4.67 7.34 14.13
N ALA A 263 -4.02 8.07 13.22
CA ALA A 263 -4.45 9.40 12.81
C ALA A 263 -5.81 9.39 12.09
N ALA A 264 -6.10 8.36 11.29
CA ALA A 264 -7.40 8.21 10.64
C ALA A 264 -8.52 7.88 11.63
N GLN A 265 -8.26 7.00 12.60
CA GLN A 265 -9.21 6.65 13.66
C GLN A 265 -9.55 7.85 14.55
N ALA A 266 -8.54 8.64 14.94
CA ALA A 266 -8.72 9.85 15.73
C ALA A 266 -9.53 10.96 15.01
N ARG A 267 -9.65 10.91 13.68
CA ARG A 267 -10.50 11.83 12.89
C ARG A 267 -11.95 11.37 12.78
N ARG A 268 -12.23 10.09 13.09
CA ARG A 268 -13.56 9.47 13.02
C ARG A 268 -14.27 9.40 14.38
N SER A 269 -13.51 9.55 15.47
CA SER A 269 -13.99 9.67 16.86
C SER A 269 -14.40 11.08 17.22
#